data_AF-A0A2V9DAK3-F1
#
_entry.id   AF-A0A2V9DAK3-F1
#
_cell.length_a   1.000
_cell.length_b   1.000
_cell.length_c   1.000
_cell.angle_alpha   90.00
_cell.angle_beta   90.00
_cell.angle_gamma   90.00
#
_symmetry.space_group_name_H-M   'P 1'
#
loop_
_entity.id
_entity.type
_entity.pdbx_description
1 polymer ?
#
loop_
_entity_poly.entity_id
_entity_poly.type
_entity_poly.pdbx_seq_one_letter_code
_entity_poly.pdbx_strand_id
1 'polypeptide(L)'
;MTYYLFDLLYCDGYDLREVPLLERKTFLRRILDPSREFRFSDHQLERGKDLFELARQQDLEGIVGKRIDSFYASARSQNWVKLKTTKTLDVVIGGWTAP
;
A
#
# COMPACT_ATOMS: atom_id res chain seq x y z
N MET A 1 -3.37 -16.04 9.82
CA MET A 1 -3.47 -14.60 9.49
C MET A 1 -2.08 -14.13 9.06
N THR A 2 -1.96 -13.25 8.07
CA THR A 2 -0.68 -12.70 7.62
C THR A 2 -0.81 -11.19 7.46
N TYR A 3 0.14 -10.45 8.02
CA TYR A 3 0.23 -9.00 8.00
C TYR A 3 1.25 -8.54 6.97
N TYR A 4 0.82 -7.68 6.05
CA TYR A 4 1.69 -7.05 5.07
C TYR A 4 2.07 -5.66 5.54
N LEU A 5 3.33 -5.49 5.94
CA LEU A 5 3.88 -4.23 6.43
C LEU A 5 4.38 -3.39 5.26
N PHE A 6 3.92 -2.14 5.17
CA PHE A 6 4.20 -1.27 4.03
C PHE A 6 4.88 0.07 4.39
N ASP A 7 4.96 0.40 5.68
CA ASP A 7 5.58 1.62 6.19
C ASP A 7 6.08 1.40 7.63
N LEU A 8 7.01 2.25 8.09
CA LEU A 8 7.54 2.27 9.45
C LEU A 8 7.55 3.71 9.94
N LEU A 9 6.71 4.02 10.92
CA LEU A 9 6.50 5.39 11.39
C LEU A 9 7.26 5.70 12.69
N TYR A 10 7.61 4.69 13.47
CA TYR A 10 8.31 4.83 14.73
C TYR A 10 9.16 3.57 14.99
N CYS A 11 10.37 3.74 15.48
CA CYS A 11 11.28 2.65 15.82
C CYS A 11 12.27 3.10 16.89
N ASP A 12 12.45 2.29 17.94
CA ASP A 12 13.50 2.47 18.96
C ASP A 12 13.65 3.89 19.54
N GLY A 13 12.54 4.57 19.84
CA GLY A 13 12.58 5.94 20.37
C GLY A 13 12.45 7.04 19.32
N TYR A 14 12.61 6.70 18.04
CA TYR A 14 12.65 7.66 16.94
C TYR A 14 11.33 7.71 16.17
N ASP A 15 10.81 8.93 16.01
CA ASP A 15 9.71 9.22 15.11
C ASP A 15 10.23 9.41 13.68
N LEU A 16 9.73 8.58 12.76
CA LEU A 16 10.15 8.57 11.36
C LEU A 16 9.14 9.27 10.45
N ARG A 17 8.08 9.89 10.98
CA ARG A 17 7.04 10.51 10.15
C ARG A 17 7.56 11.62 9.24
N GLU A 18 8.60 12.34 9.66
CA GLU A 18 9.27 13.40 8.88
C GLU A 18 10.43 12.87 8.01
N VAL A 19 10.63 11.55 7.94
CA VAL A 19 11.65 10.91 7.09
C VAL A 19 11.04 10.55 5.75
N PRO A 20 11.73 10.70 4.60
CA PRO A 20 11.22 10.30 3.28
C PRO A 20 10.76 8.83 3.22
N LEU A 21 9.67 8.56 2.49
CA LEU A 21 9.08 7.22 2.39
C LEU A 21 10.09 6.14 1.99
N LEU A 22 10.96 6.42 1.02
CA LEU A 22 11.95 5.46 0.54
C LEU A 22 12.90 5.01 1.67
N GLU A 23 13.32 5.95 2.52
CA GLU A 23 14.16 5.67 3.67
C GLU A 23 13.39 4.87 4.73
N ARG A 24 12.15 5.24 5.05
CA ARG A 24 11.30 4.48 5.98
C ARG A 24 11.10 3.02 5.54
N LYS A 25 10.86 2.79 4.24
CA LYS A 25 10.76 1.42 3.68
C LYS A 25 12.09 0.67 3.74
N THR A 26 13.20 1.37 3.54
CA THR A 26 14.55 0.78 3.65
C THR A 26 14.83 0.33 5.08
N PHE A 27 14.49 1.15 6.08
CA PHE A 27 14.59 0.78 7.49
C PHE A 27 13.67 -0.39 7.84
N LEU A 28 12.40 -0.34 7.42
CA LEU A 28 11.46 -1.44 7.62
C LEU A 28 12.02 -2.76 7.09
N ARG A 29 12.56 -2.77 5.87
CA ARG A 29 13.14 -3.98 5.27
C ARG A 29 14.35 -4.51 6.05
N ARG A 30 15.14 -3.62 6.68
CA ARG A 30 16.31 -3.99 7.47
C ARG A 30 15.93 -4.62 8.82
N ILE A 31 14.89 -4.12 9.47
CA ILE A 31 14.49 -4.58 10.81
C ILE A 31 13.51 -5.75 10.78
N LEU A 32 12.77 -5.90 9.68
CA LEU A 32 11.76 -6.94 9.56
C LEU A 32 12.42 -8.27 9.24
N ASP A 33 12.32 -9.22 10.18
CA ASP A 33 12.57 -10.64 9.91
C ASP A 33 11.30 -11.28 9.30
N PRO A 34 11.30 -11.66 8.01
CA PRO A 34 10.10 -12.17 7.35
C PRO A 34 9.67 -13.52 7.94
N SER A 35 8.40 -13.61 8.33
CA SER A 35 7.82 -14.82 8.91
C SER A 35 6.52 -15.23 8.21
N ARG A 36 5.87 -16.29 8.70
CA ARG A 36 4.52 -16.66 8.25
C ARG A 36 3.49 -15.57 8.59
N GLU A 37 3.72 -14.85 9.69
CA GLU A 37 2.80 -13.85 10.22
C GLU A 37 3.09 -12.47 9.66
N PHE A 38 4.37 -12.12 9.41
CA PHE A 38 4.76 -10.80 8.92
C PHE A 38 5.46 -10.88 7.57
N ARG A 39 4.95 -10.12 6.60
CA ARG A 39 5.50 -10.01 5.25
C ARG A 39 5.75 -8.56 4.91
N PHE A 40 6.85 -8.29 4.22
CA PHE A 40 7.11 -6.98 3.65
C PHE A 40 6.25 -6.77 2.39
N SER A 41 5.56 -5.64 2.29
CA SER A 41 4.87 -5.22 1.08
C SER A 41 5.85 -4.56 0.11
N ASP A 42 6.25 -5.31 -0.92
CA ASP A 42 7.22 -4.80 -1.89
C ASP A 42 6.65 -3.66 -2.78
N HIS A 43 7.53 -3.03 -3.56
CA HIS A 43 7.21 -1.89 -4.41
C HIS A 43 8.14 -1.83 -5.63
N GLN A 44 7.71 -1.07 -6.62
CA GLN A 44 8.48 -0.72 -7.81
C GLN A 44 8.62 0.80 -7.87
N LEU A 45 9.80 1.33 -8.19
CA LEU A 45 10.07 2.78 -8.18
C LEU A 45 9.60 3.47 -9.47
N GLU A 46 9.81 2.82 -10.62
CA GLU A 46 9.66 3.49 -11.92
C GLU A 46 8.64 2.83 -12.86
N ARG A 47 8.24 1.59 -12.57
CA ARG A 47 7.39 0.76 -13.43
C ARG A 47 5.96 0.65 -12.91
N GLY A 48 5.40 1.77 -12.47
CA GLY A 48 4.06 1.82 -11.86
C GLY A 48 2.94 1.39 -12.82
N LYS A 49 3.06 1.73 -14.11
CA LYS A 49 2.08 1.33 -15.14
C LYS A 49 2.11 -0.17 -15.39
N ASP A 50 3.31 -0.74 -15.52
CA ASP A 50 3.48 -2.18 -15.72
C ASP A 50 2.97 -2.96 -14.51
N LEU A 51 3.25 -2.47 -13.29
CA LEU A 51 2.73 -3.06 -12.05
C LEU A 51 1.20 -3.01 -11.99
N PHE A 52 0.58 -1.92 -12.47
CA PHE A 52 -0.87 -1.80 -12.55
C PHE A 52 -1.48 -2.80 -13.56
N GLU A 53 -0.88 -2.96 -14.73
CA GLU A 53 -1.33 -3.96 -15.71
C GLU A 53 -1.15 -5.38 -15.19
N LEU A 54 -0.05 -5.68 -14.48
CA LEU A 54 0.13 -6.97 -13.81
C LEU A 54 -0.94 -7.21 -12.74
N ALA A 55 -1.25 -6.20 -11.92
CA ALA A 55 -2.33 -6.28 -10.93
C ALA A 55 -3.68 -6.56 -11.61
N ARG A 56 -3.94 -5.95 -12.77
CA ARG A 56 -5.14 -6.18 -13.57
C ARG A 56 -5.20 -7.60 -14.15
N GLN A 57 -4.08 -8.13 -14.65
CA GLN A 57 -3.99 -9.48 -15.20
C GLN A 57 -4.14 -10.57 -14.14
N GLN A 58 -3.83 -10.27 -12.89
CA GLN A 58 -3.94 -11.17 -11.74
C GLN A 58 -5.25 -11.01 -10.96
N ASP A 59 -6.22 -10.26 -11.49
CA ASP A 59 -7.51 -9.98 -10.84
C ASP A 59 -7.36 -9.39 -9.41
N LEU A 60 -6.28 -8.65 -9.16
CA LEU A 60 -6.06 -7.94 -7.91
C LEU A 60 -6.87 -6.64 -7.88
N GLU A 61 -7.24 -6.16 -6.69
CA GLU A 61 -8.03 -4.93 -6.51
C GLU A 61 -7.38 -3.70 -7.18
N GLY A 62 -6.05 -3.66 -7.17
CA GLY A 62 -5.25 -2.61 -7.79
C GLY A 62 -3.96 -2.32 -7.04
N ILE A 63 -3.44 -1.12 -7.22
CA ILE A 63 -2.15 -0.71 -6.64
C ILE A 63 -2.29 0.58 -5.85
N VAL A 64 -1.24 0.86 -5.09
CA VAL A 64 -1.08 2.09 -4.35
C VAL A 64 0.19 2.79 -4.86
N GLY A 65 0.01 3.96 -5.48
CA GLY A 65 1.11 4.86 -5.82
C GLY A 65 1.46 5.73 -4.62
N LYS A 66 2.75 5.77 -4.26
CA LYS A 66 3.24 6.66 -3.20
C LYS A 66 4.45 7.47 -3.68
N ARG A 67 4.51 8.76 -3.33
CA ARG A 67 5.67 9.60 -3.62
C ARG A 67 6.87 9.23 -2.74
N ILE A 68 8.01 8.96 -3.37
CA ILE A 68 9.23 8.43 -2.70
C ILE A 68 9.83 9.40 -1.68
N ASP A 69 9.70 10.70 -1.95
CA ASP A 69 10.23 11.82 -1.19
C ASP A 69 9.24 12.33 -0.12
N SER A 70 8.07 11.70 -0.01
CA SER A 70 7.01 12.20 0.88
C SER A 70 7.19 11.81 2.34
N PHE A 71 6.95 12.78 3.21
CA PHE A 71 6.74 12.56 4.64
C PHE A 71 5.36 11.95 4.90
N TYR A 72 5.22 11.27 6.03
CA TYR A 72 3.95 10.69 6.44
C TYR A 72 2.99 11.80 6.89
N ALA A 73 1.80 11.85 6.29
CA ALA A 73 0.74 12.75 6.68
C ALA A 73 -0.39 11.97 7.36
N SER A 74 -0.82 12.42 8.55
CA SER A 74 -1.96 11.83 9.28
C SER A 74 -3.33 12.26 8.73
N ALA A 75 -3.37 12.67 7.46
CA ALA A 75 -4.55 13.19 6.77
C ALA A 75 -4.53 12.72 5.30
N ARG A 76 -5.64 12.94 4.58
CA ARG A 76 -5.70 12.65 3.14
C ARG A 76 -4.61 13.44 2.41
N SER A 77 -3.77 12.75 1.66
CA SER A 77 -2.64 13.33 0.95
C SER A 77 -2.64 12.95 -0.51
N GLN A 78 -2.17 13.85 -1.37
CA GLN A 78 -1.93 13.57 -2.79
C GLN A 78 -0.70 12.68 -3.00
N ASN A 79 0.13 12.50 -1.96
CA ASN A 79 1.32 11.66 -2.00
C ASN A 79 1.00 10.16 -1.94
N TRP A 80 -0.27 9.80 -1.73
CA TRP A 80 -0.75 8.42 -1.66
C TRP A 80 -2.03 8.29 -2.49
N VAL A 81 -1.92 7.65 -3.65
CA VAL A 81 -3.03 7.49 -4.60
C VAL A 81 -3.38 6.02 -4.74
N LYS A 82 -4.65 5.67 -4.50
CA LYS A 82 -5.19 4.33 -4.76
C LYS A 82 -5.67 4.25 -6.21
N LEU A 83 -5.17 3.30 -6.95
CA LEU A 83 -5.54 3.01 -8.34
C LEU A 83 -6.20 1.64 -8.37
N LYS A 84 -7.51 1.58 -8.65
CA LYS A 84 -8.28 0.33 -8.71
C LYS A 84 -8.34 -0.19 -10.15
N THR A 85 -8.28 -1.51 -10.31
CA THR A 85 -8.45 -2.20 -11.60
C THR A 85 -9.92 -2.34 -12.00
N THR A 86 -10.81 -2.33 -11.01
CA THR A 86 -12.26 -2.46 -11.19
C THR A 86 -12.98 -1.12 -11.04
N LYS A 87 -14.11 -0.99 -11.74
CA LYS A 87 -15.04 0.11 -11.54
C LYS A 87 -15.99 -0.26 -10.42
N THR A 88 -16.17 0.64 -9.45
CA THR A 88 -17.10 0.47 -8.34
C THR A 88 -18.22 1.50 -8.45
N LEU A 89 -19.44 1.10 -8.12
CA LEU A 89 -20.61 1.96 -8.01
C LEU A 89 -21.21 1.76 -6.62
N ASP A 90 -21.53 2.86 -5.95
CA ASP A 90 -22.27 2.81 -4.68
C ASP A 90 -23.76 2.72 -5.02
N VAL A 91 -24.43 1.67 -4.53
CA VAL A 91 -25.83 1.37 -4.84
C VAL A 91 -26.59 1.01 -3.57
N VAL A 92 -27.91 1.23 -3.59
CA VAL A 92 -28.81 0.80 -2.51
C VAL A 92 -29.38 -0.57 -2.86
N ILE A 93 -29.35 -1.51 -1.91
CA ILE A 93 -29.96 -2.84 -2.09
C ILE A 93 -31.48 -2.69 -2.03
N GLY A 94 -32.17 -2.94 -3.15
CA GLY A 94 -33.63 -2.82 -3.26
C GLY A 94 -34.42 -4.10 -2.95
N GLY A 95 -33.75 -5.24 -2.80
CA GLY A 95 -34.36 -6.55 -2.59
C GLY A 95 -33.44 -7.68 -3.05
N TRP A 96 -33.86 -8.93 -2.84
CA TRP A 96 -33.15 -10.13 -3.31
C TRP A 96 -34.17 -11.14 -3.86
N THR A 97 -33.75 -12.03 -4.76
CA THR A 97 -34.53 -13.18 -5.22
C THR A 97 -33.74 -14.46 -5.00
N ALA A 98 -34.43 -15.59 -4.82
CA ALA A 98 -33.77 -16.90 -4.82
C ALA A 98 -33.10 -17.14 -6.20
N PRO A 99 -31.95 -17.83 -6.22
CA PRO A 99 -31.15 -18.06 -7.44
C PRO A 99 -31.87 -18.89 -8.51
#